data_AF-A0A8T6HY70-F1
#
_entry.id   AF-A0A8T6HY70-F1
#
_cell.length_a   1.000
_cell.length_b   1.000
_cell.length_c   1.000
_cell.angle_alpha   90.00
_cell.angle_beta   90.00
_cell.angle_gamma   90.00
#
_symmetry.space_group_name_H-M   'P 1'
#
loop_
_entity.id
_entity.type
_entity.pdbx_description
1 polymer ?
#
loop_
_entity_poly.entity_id
_entity_poly.type
_entity_poly.pdbx_seq_one_letter_code
_entity_poly.pdbx_strand_id
1 'polypeptide(L)'
;MIPSTNTESIRRRLKNVRYPLSTSLTLPPGCYVDREWFEHELDRIFRQGWLCIGRKDSWPDSGAYRAFDIAGIPVVVVRRQEDLLALSNVCRHRGSLIAEGSGTCRVLTCPFHGWTYDLSGKLVSAARME
;
A
#
# COMPACT_ATOMS: atom_id res chain seq x y z
N MET A 1 25.61 -21.28 0.24
CA MET A 1 25.64 -19.97 0.91
C MET A 1 25.66 -18.91 -0.18
N ILE A 2 24.54 -18.23 -0.44
CA ILE A 2 24.50 -17.18 -1.47
C ILE A 2 25.30 -16.00 -0.91
N PRO A 3 26.35 -15.52 -1.59
CA PRO A 3 27.14 -14.39 -1.09
C PRO A 3 26.21 -13.19 -0.84
N SER A 4 26.41 -12.49 0.28
CA SER A 4 25.75 -11.20 0.52
C SER A 4 26.02 -10.30 -0.68
N THR A 5 24.98 -10.06 -1.47
CA THR A 5 25.12 -9.34 -2.73
C THR A 5 24.75 -7.91 -2.43
N ASN A 6 25.71 -7.08 -2.02
CA ASN A 6 25.48 -5.65 -1.81
C ASN A 6 24.80 -5.05 -3.06
N THR A 7 23.77 -4.23 -2.84
CA THR A 7 22.98 -3.44 -3.81
C THR A 7 23.76 -3.02 -5.06
N GLU A 8 25.00 -2.57 -4.92
CA GLU A 8 25.84 -2.12 -6.06
C GLU A 8 26.18 -3.25 -7.05
N SER A 9 26.44 -4.45 -6.53
CA SER A 9 26.68 -5.64 -7.37
C SER A 9 25.43 -6.06 -8.14
N ILE A 10 24.25 -5.92 -7.53
CA ILE A 10 22.96 -6.15 -8.18
C ILE A 10 22.77 -5.16 -9.33
N ARG A 11 22.92 -3.85 -9.06
CA ARG A 11 22.79 -2.79 -10.09
C ARG A 11 23.65 -3.04 -11.31
N ARG A 12 24.93 -3.39 -11.09
CA ARG A 12 25.88 -3.66 -12.17
C ARG A 12 25.43 -4.80 -13.07
N ARG A 13 24.76 -5.82 -12.52
CA ARG A 13 24.29 -7.00 -13.26
C ARG A 13 22.94 -6.79 -13.96
N LEU A 14 22.13 -5.83 -13.51
CA LEU A 14 20.83 -5.51 -14.15
C LEU A 14 20.95 -5.08 -15.61
N LYS A 15 22.10 -4.53 -16.03
CA LYS A 15 22.35 -4.19 -17.44
C LYS A 15 22.14 -5.40 -18.37
N ASN A 16 22.42 -6.61 -17.89
CA ASN A 16 22.31 -7.83 -18.67
C ASN A 16 20.85 -8.24 -18.93
N VAL A 17 19.91 -7.72 -18.13
CA VAL A 17 18.48 -7.99 -18.24
C VAL A 17 17.85 -7.23 -19.42
N ARG A 18 18.49 -6.13 -19.83
CA ARG A 18 17.98 -5.22 -20.89
C ARG A 18 18.46 -5.57 -22.30
N TYR A 19 19.27 -6.63 -22.46
CA TYR A 19 19.64 -7.11 -23.79
C TYR A 19 18.41 -7.69 -24.53
N PRO A 20 18.49 -7.88 -25.86
CA PRO A 20 17.46 -8.59 -26.61
C PRO A 20 17.14 -9.95 -25.99
N LEU A 21 15.90 -10.42 -26.12
CA LEU A 21 15.44 -11.67 -25.48
C LEU A 21 16.33 -12.89 -25.79
N SER A 22 16.98 -12.93 -26.95
CA SER A 22 17.90 -14.01 -27.33
C SER A 22 19.21 -14.05 -26.55
N THR A 23 19.60 -12.94 -25.90
CA THR A 23 20.87 -12.80 -25.17
C THR A 23 20.68 -12.20 -23.77
N SER A 24 19.44 -11.94 -23.36
CA SER A 24 19.14 -11.42 -22.03
C SER A 24 19.32 -12.50 -20.97
N LEU A 25 19.64 -12.04 -19.76
CA LEU A 25 19.66 -12.87 -18.56
C LEU A 25 18.48 -12.50 -17.67
N THR A 26 18.04 -13.44 -16.85
CA THR A 26 17.08 -13.16 -15.77
C THR A 26 17.65 -12.17 -14.76
N LEU A 27 16.81 -11.69 -13.84
CA LEU A 27 17.27 -10.85 -12.75
C LEU A 27 18.39 -11.56 -11.95
N PRO A 28 19.40 -10.83 -11.46
CA PRO A 28 20.41 -11.37 -10.56
C PRO A 28 19.75 -12.03 -9.33
N PRO A 29 20.32 -13.12 -8.79
CA PRO A 29 19.74 -13.80 -7.62
C PRO A 29 19.46 -12.89 -6.42
N GLY A 30 20.31 -11.88 -6.21
CA GLY A 30 20.13 -10.88 -5.14
C GLY A 30 18.81 -10.11 -5.22
N CYS A 31 18.23 -9.91 -6.41
CA CYS A 31 16.93 -9.26 -6.54
C CYS A 31 15.78 -10.03 -5.86
N TYR A 32 15.95 -11.33 -5.61
CA TYR A 32 14.91 -12.16 -5.02
C TYR A 32 15.07 -12.40 -3.52
N VAL A 33 16.25 -12.13 -2.96
CA VAL A 33 16.59 -12.53 -1.58
C VAL A 33 17.24 -11.43 -0.75
N ASP A 34 17.76 -10.38 -1.38
CA ASP A 34 18.45 -9.31 -0.66
C ASP A 34 17.46 -8.30 -0.06
N ARG A 35 17.59 -8.08 1.25
CA ARG A 35 16.68 -7.22 2.02
C ARG A 35 16.81 -5.75 1.64
N GLU A 36 18.04 -5.27 1.43
CA GLU A 36 18.29 -3.87 1.05
C GLU A 36 17.77 -3.59 -0.35
N TRP A 37 17.94 -4.55 -1.27
CA TRP A 37 17.38 -4.47 -2.61
C TRP A 37 15.85 -4.41 -2.59
N PHE A 38 15.20 -5.25 -1.79
CA PHE A 38 13.74 -5.23 -1.64
C PHE A 38 13.24 -3.87 -1.13
N GLU A 39 13.87 -3.29 -0.10
CA GLU A 39 13.51 -1.94 0.37
C GLU A 39 13.71 -0.88 -0.71
N HIS A 40 14.79 -1.01 -1.51
CA HIS A 40 15.02 -0.14 -2.65
C HIS A 40 13.90 -0.23 -3.70
N GLU A 41 13.40 -1.44 -3.98
CA GLU A 41 12.28 -1.66 -4.90
C GLU A 41 10.96 -1.09 -4.33
N LEU A 42 10.70 -1.26 -3.02
CA LEU A 42 9.55 -0.62 -2.36
C LEU A 42 9.57 0.89 -2.58
N ASP A 43 10.71 1.54 -2.31
CA ASP A 43 10.84 2.99 -2.42
C ASP A 43 10.78 3.53 -3.85
N ARG A 44 11.36 2.80 -4.80
CA ARG A 44 11.51 3.30 -6.18
C ARG A 44 10.38 2.89 -7.12
N ILE A 45 9.72 1.77 -6.85
CA ILE A 45 8.71 1.20 -7.74
C ILE A 45 7.34 1.27 -7.07
N PHE A 46 7.18 0.60 -5.93
CA PHE A 46 5.85 0.37 -5.36
C PHE A 46 5.27 1.60 -4.65
N ARG A 47 6.11 2.48 -4.06
CA ARG A 47 5.66 3.71 -3.40
C ARG A 47 5.57 4.93 -4.33
N GLN A 48 5.99 4.81 -5.59
CA GLN A 48 6.02 5.91 -6.56
C GLN A 48 5.09 5.69 -7.76
N GLY A 49 4.79 4.42 -8.09
CA GLY A 49 3.97 4.06 -9.24
C GLY A 49 2.48 3.91 -8.93
N TRP A 50 1.68 3.87 -10.00
CA TRP A 50 0.28 3.44 -9.92
C TRP A 50 0.20 1.92 -9.72
N LEU A 51 -0.48 1.50 -8.66
CA LEU A 51 -0.72 0.08 -8.36
C LEU A 51 -2.19 -0.26 -8.54
N CYS A 52 -2.46 -1.33 -9.30
CA CYS A 52 -3.80 -1.85 -9.46
C CYS A 52 -4.20 -2.64 -8.21
N ILE A 53 -5.22 -2.16 -7.49
CA ILE A 53 -5.69 -2.76 -6.22
C ILE A 53 -7.01 -3.52 -6.36
N GLY A 54 -7.65 -3.48 -7.54
CA GLY A 54 -8.92 -4.17 -7.78
C GLY A 54 -9.80 -3.48 -8.81
N ARG A 55 -11.04 -3.97 -8.90
CA ARG A 55 -12.08 -3.51 -9.83
C ARG A 55 -13.19 -2.80 -9.07
N LYS A 56 -13.85 -1.82 -9.70
CA LYS A 56 -14.92 -1.03 -9.07
C LYS A 56 -16.05 -1.89 -8.48
N ASP A 57 -16.40 -3.00 -9.14
CA ASP A 57 -17.42 -3.96 -8.70
C ASP A 57 -17.09 -4.67 -7.37
N SER A 58 -15.83 -4.62 -6.92
CA SER A 58 -15.43 -5.11 -5.60
C SER A 58 -15.90 -4.22 -4.44
N TRP A 59 -16.46 -3.04 -4.76
CA TRP A 59 -17.13 -2.10 -3.86
C TRP A 59 -18.58 -1.88 -4.35
N PRO A 60 -19.49 -2.81 -4.04
CA PRO A 60 -20.80 -2.88 -4.71
C PRO A 60 -21.70 -1.67 -4.41
N ASP A 61 -21.58 -1.07 -3.22
CA ASP A 61 -22.48 -0.02 -2.72
C ASP A 61 -21.72 1.13 -2.05
N SER A 62 -22.37 2.30 -1.90
CA SER A 62 -21.81 3.40 -1.12
C SER A 62 -21.57 2.96 0.33
N GLY A 63 -20.41 3.30 0.87
CA GLY A 63 -19.95 2.87 2.18
C GLY A 63 -19.17 1.55 2.16
N ALA A 64 -19.21 0.78 1.08
CA ALA A 64 -18.34 -0.38 0.95
C ALA A 64 -16.87 0.06 1.05
N TYR A 65 -16.06 -0.68 1.79
CA TYR A 65 -14.63 -0.40 1.96
C TYR A 65 -13.80 -1.69 1.92
N ARG A 66 -12.52 -1.52 1.58
CA ARG A 66 -11.47 -2.55 1.70
C ARG A 66 -10.18 -1.91 2.19
N ALA A 67 -9.54 -2.54 3.16
CA ALA A 67 -8.23 -2.16 3.69
C ALA A 67 -7.12 -2.98 3.04
N PHE A 68 -6.00 -2.33 2.75
CA PHE A 68 -4.81 -2.88 2.12
C PHE A 68 -3.56 -2.43 2.88
N ASP A 69 -2.53 -3.27 2.83
CA ASP A 69 -1.14 -2.84 3.03
C ASP A 69 -0.49 -2.76 1.66
N ILE A 70 -0.04 -1.55 1.28
CA ILE A 70 0.63 -1.31 0.01
C ILE A 70 2.07 -0.91 0.32
N ALA A 71 3.01 -1.84 0.16
CA ALA A 71 4.43 -1.61 0.41
C ALA A 71 4.73 -1.04 1.82
N GLY A 72 4.04 -1.56 2.84
CA GLY A 72 4.14 -1.12 4.23
C GLY A 72 3.32 0.14 4.54
N ILE A 73 2.47 0.60 3.62
CA ILE A 73 1.61 1.77 3.80
C ILE A 73 0.16 1.29 3.92
N PRO A 74 -0.47 1.45 5.10
CA PRO A 74 -1.87 1.12 5.29
C PRO A 74 -2.78 2.08 4.51
N VAL A 75 -3.61 1.52 3.62
CA VAL A 75 -4.55 2.25 2.78
C VAL A 75 -5.95 1.65 2.94
N VAL A 76 -6.97 2.49 3.00
CA VAL A 76 -8.37 2.07 2.93
C VAL A 76 -9.00 2.70 1.71
N VAL A 77 -9.64 1.88 0.88
CA VAL A 77 -10.42 2.36 -0.26
C VAL A 77 -11.89 2.20 0.05
N VAL A 78 -12.63 3.30 -0.07
CA VAL A 78 -14.06 3.37 0.23
C VAL A 78 -14.83 3.91 -0.96
N ARG A 79 -16.04 3.38 -1.16
CA ARG A 79 -16.98 3.91 -2.16
C ARG A 79 -17.85 4.99 -1.54
N ARG A 80 -17.88 6.16 -2.18
CA ARG A 80 -18.78 7.26 -1.84
C ARG A 80 -19.64 7.55 -3.06
N GLN A 81 -20.92 7.19 -2.99
CA GLN A 81 -21.83 7.26 -4.14
C GLN A 81 -21.23 6.52 -5.34
N GLU A 82 -20.86 7.23 -6.40
CA GLU A 82 -20.26 6.64 -7.61
C GLU A 82 -18.73 6.60 -7.62
N ASP A 83 -18.08 7.31 -6.70
CA ASP A 83 -16.63 7.46 -6.68
C ASP A 83 -15.96 6.49 -5.70
N LEU A 84 -14.73 6.12 -6.00
CA LEU A 84 -13.84 5.42 -5.09
C LEU A 84 -12.77 6.38 -4.60
N LEU A 85 -12.55 6.38 -3.29
CA LEU A 85 -11.53 7.20 -2.66
C LEU A 85 -10.55 6.30 -1.90
N ALA A 86 -9.27 6.45 -2.20
CA ALA A 86 -8.19 5.84 -1.43
C ALA A 86 -7.71 6.84 -0.37
N LEU A 87 -7.67 6.39 0.88
CA LEU A 87 -7.31 7.19 2.05
C LEU A 87 -6.21 6.47 2.84
N SER A 88 -5.38 7.23 3.55
CA SER A 88 -4.51 6.63 4.57
C SER A 88 -5.36 5.94 5.64
N ASN A 89 -5.06 4.68 5.94
CA ASN A 89 -5.78 3.90 6.96
C ASN A 89 -5.16 4.07 8.36
N VAL A 90 -4.66 5.27 8.65
CA VAL A 90 -3.95 5.58 9.90
C VAL A 90 -4.63 6.76 10.58
N CYS A 91 -5.10 6.55 11.81
CA CYS A 91 -5.73 7.59 12.58
C CYS A 91 -4.74 8.72 12.90
N ARG A 92 -5.15 9.97 12.64
CA ARG A 92 -4.38 11.19 12.92
C ARG A 92 -4.13 11.45 14.42
N HIS A 93 -4.79 10.72 15.32
CA HIS A 93 -4.58 10.87 16.76
C HIS A 93 -3.28 10.17 17.20
N ARG A 94 -3.24 8.83 17.19
CA ARG A 94 -2.08 8.03 17.66
C ARG A 94 -1.71 6.88 16.73
N GLY A 95 -2.05 6.99 15.45
CA GLY A 95 -1.57 6.05 14.42
C GLY A 95 -2.25 4.67 14.39
N SER A 96 -3.33 4.45 15.15
CA SER A 96 -4.09 3.19 15.08
C SER A 96 -4.73 3.00 13.70
N LEU A 97 -4.79 1.75 13.23
CA LEU A 97 -5.53 1.40 12.02
C LEU A 97 -7.02 1.66 12.20
N ILE A 98 -7.66 2.25 11.20
CA ILE A 98 -9.08 2.62 11.29
C ILE A 98 -9.99 1.47 10.84
N ALA A 99 -9.59 0.76 9.79
CA ALA A 99 -10.35 -0.34 9.21
C ALA A 99 -9.46 -1.55 8.95
N GLU A 100 -10.03 -2.75 9.02
CA GLU A 100 -9.37 -4.01 8.68
C GLU A 100 -10.26 -4.82 7.73
N GLY A 101 -9.65 -5.63 6.87
CA GLY A 101 -10.38 -6.47 5.92
C GLY A 101 -11.29 -5.66 4.99
N SER A 102 -12.57 -6.02 4.92
CA SER A 102 -13.55 -5.39 4.05
C SER A 102 -14.93 -5.38 4.71
N GLY A 103 -15.74 -4.39 4.37
CA GLY A 103 -17.10 -4.29 4.88
C GLY A 103 -17.84 -3.08 4.35
N THR A 104 -18.86 -2.63 5.08
CA THR A 104 -19.63 -1.43 4.74
C THR A 104 -19.73 -0.53 5.97
N CYS A 105 -19.54 0.77 5.79
CA CYS A 105 -19.64 1.75 6.87
C CYS A 105 -20.28 3.06 6.39
N ARG A 106 -20.85 3.83 7.33
CA ARG A 106 -21.34 5.21 7.07
C ARG A 106 -20.27 6.26 7.37
N VAL A 107 -19.39 5.94 8.31
CA VAL A 107 -18.26 6.74 8.77
C VAL A 107 -17.11 5.79 9.12
N LEU A 108 -15.89 6.31 9.12
CA LEU A 108 -14.68 5.60 9.52
C LEU A 108 -14.37 5.98 10.98
N THR A 109 -14.62 5.05 11.91
CA THR A 109 -14.39 5.29 13.35
C THR A 109 -13.15 4.55 13.81
N CYS A 110 -12.18 5.28 14.33
CA CYS A 110 -10.97 4.72 14.91
C CYS A 110 -11.33 3.85 16.14
N PRO A 111 -10.91 2.58 16.18
CA PRO A 111 -11.26 1.66 17.27
C PRO A 111 -10.60 2.04 18.60
N PHE A 112 -9.55 2.87 18.58
CA PHE A 112 -8.81 3.23 19.79
C PHE A 112 -9.55 4.26 20.65
N HIS A 113 -9.76 5.47 20.12
CA HIS A 113 -10.37 6.58 20.87
C HIS A 113 -11.67 7.12 20.24
N GLY A 114 -12.19 6.46 19.20
CA GLY A 114 -13.46 6.86 18.58
C GLY A 114 -13.39 8.12 17.72
N TRP A 115 -12.19 8.59 17.36
CA TRP A 115 -12.03 9.64 16.34
C TRP A 115 -12.70 9.17 15.05
N THR A 116 -13.63 9.97 14.56
CA THR A 116 -14.53 9.60 13.47
C THR A 116 -14.29 10.51 12.28
N TYR A 117 -14.12 9.90 11.11
CA TYR A 117 -13.95 10.56 9.84
C TYR A 117 -15.15 10.24 8.94
N ASP A 118 -15.58 11.19 8.13
CA ASP A 118 -16.52 10.87 7.04
C ASP A 118 -15.81 10.06 5.93
N LEU A 119 -16.58 9.59 4.95
CA LEU A 119 -16.04 8.77 3.86
C LEU A 119 -15.14 9.56 2.88
N SER A 120 -14.98 10.87 3.07
CA SER A 120 -13.97 11.68 2.36
C SER A 120 -12.64 11.79 3.11
N GLY A 121 -12.56 11.22 4.33
CA GLY A 121 -11.40 11.32 5.22
C GLY A 121 -11.39 12.58 6.08
N LYS A 122 -12.43 13.43 6.00
CA LYS A 122 -12.54 14.61 6.85
C LYS A 122 -12.89 14.18 8.28
N LEU A 123 -12.15 14.69 9.25
CA LEU A 123 -12.46 14.48 10.67
C LEU A 123 -13.76 15.20 11.01
N VAL A 124 -14.74 14.45 11.52
CA VAL A 124 -16.06 14.97 11.92
C VAL A 124 -16.28 14.94 13.43
N SER A 125 -15.58 14.07 14.15
CA SER A 125 -15.62 14.04 15.61
C SER A 125 -14.29 13.56 16.18
N ALA A 126 -13.81 14.26 17.21
CA ALA A 126 -12.61 13.94 17.97
C ALA A 126 -13.02 13.67 19.42
N ALA A 127 -13.77 12.58 19.64
CA ALA A 127 -14.10 12.14 20.99
C ALA A 127 -12.83 11.68 21.73
N ARG A 128 -12.84 11.77 23.07
CA ARG A 128 -11.81 11.21 23.97
C ARG A 128 -10.39 11.60 23.52
N MET A 129 -10.13 12.91 23.53
CA MET A 129 -8.86 13.52 23.11
C MET A 129 -7.69 13.30 24.08
N GLU A 130 -7.93 12.61 25.20
CA GLU A 130 -6.95 12.34 26.26
C GLU A 130 -6.30 10.96 26.05
#